data_AF-A0AB34HLU4-F1
#
_entry.id   AF-A0AB34HLU4-F1
#
_cell.length_a   1.000
_cell.length_b   1.000
_cell.length_c   1.000
_cell.angle_alpha   90.00
_cell.angle_beta   90.00
_cell.angle_gamma   90.00
#
_symmetry.space_group_name_H-M   'P 1'
#
loop_
_entity.id
_entity.type
_entity.pdbx_description
1 polymer ?
#
loop_
_entity_poly.entity_id
_entity_poly.type
_entity_poly.pdbx_seq_one_letter_code
_entity_poly.pdbx_strand_id
1 'polypeptide(L)'
;MRLLCPVPSEECPTWDPGPRTEGFLFCLQPVPFLCCYRTETYQQLQDAQSWSGQDVISQVNALANAIVLLPDPLSEAHGELSLAEASNFLGILERLPAGLAKETAPLGPAALLAGMHFLKKVAALGMWEPEPMTGPWEQLGQAVVSVASLVLEEQLAGAWLSVSEVVGGPRALVASVQRLAPLLSTMLTSERPERTSSTTMPASLESP
;
A
#
# COMPACT_ATOMS: atom_id res chain seq x y z
N MET A 1 -0.17 -12.71 -1.14
CA MET A 1 -0.13 -12.06 -2.47
C MET A 1 0.97 -11.01 -2.50
N ARG A 2 2.11 -11.43 -3.03
CA ARG A 2 3.21 -10.55 -3.39
C ARG A 2 2.87 -9.99 -4.77
N LEU A 3 2.62 -8.68 -4.90
CA LEU A 3 2.70 -8.04 -6.21
C LEU A 3 4.17 -7.85 -6.58
N LEU A 4 4.89 -8.96 -6.70
CA LEU A 4 6.12 -9.02 -7.48
C LEU A 4 5.69 -9.09 -8.95
N CYS A 5 6.54 -8.72 -9.92
CA CYS A 5 6.43 -9.43 -11.20
C CYS A 5 6.36 -10.94 -10.85
N PRO A 6 5.49 -11.74 -11.48
CA PRO A 6 5.24 -13.11 -11.02
C PRO A 6 6.51 -13.98 -10.95
N VAL A 7 7.65 -13.53 -11.50
CA VAL A 7 9.00 -14.10 -11.39
C VAL A 7 10.02 -12.96 -11.25
N PRO A 8 11.19 -13.15 -10.60
CA PRO A 8 12.35 -12.29 -10.83
C PRO A 8 12.72 -12.36 -12.32
N SER A 9 12.22 -11.44 -13.14
CA SER A 9 12.43 -11.44 -14.60
C SER A 9 13.77 -10.84 -14.97
N GLU A 10 14.81 -11.30 -14.29
CA GLU A 10 16.13 -10.85 -14.67
C GLU A 10 16.56 -11.54 -15.95
N GLU A 11 15.83 -12.52 -16.51
CA GLU A 11 16.32 -13.32 -17.65
C GLU A 11 15.45 -13.23 -18.92
N CYS A 12 16.10 -12.93 -20.04
CA CYS A 12 15.57 -12.79 -21.38
C CYS A 12 15.86 -14.07 -22.19
N PRO A 13 14.88 -14.66 -22.92
CA PRO A 13 15.13 -15.83 -23.75
C PRO A 13 16.09 -15.48 -24.88
N THR A 14 17.07 -16.33 -25.11
CA THR A 14 18.12 -16.19 -26.12
C THR A 14 18.20 -17.45 -26.96
N TRP A 15 18.54 -17.28 -28.22
CA TRP A 15 18.76 -18.38 -29.15
C TRP A 15 20.21 -18.32 -29.63
N ASP A 16 20.98 -19.36 -29.34
CA ASP A 16 22.33 -19.50 -29.89
C ASP A 16 22.25 -20.24 -31.24
N PRO A 17 22.51 -19.56 -32.37
CA PRO A 17 22.43 -20.16 -33.70
C PRO A 17 23.50 -21.24 -33.94
N GLY A 18 24.56 -21.32 -33.12
CA GLY A 18 25.60 -22.34 -33.25
C GLY A 18 25.14 -23.73 -32.83
N PRO A 19 24.95 -23.99 -31.52
CA PRO A 19 24.44 -25.27 -31.02
C PRO A 19 22.94 -25.47 -31.28
N ARG A 20 22.20 -24.44 -31.74
CA ARG A 20 20.74 -24.44 -31.90
C ARG A 20 20.02 -24.76 -30.58
N THR A 21 20.41 -24.04 -29.53
CA THR A 21 19.87 -24.21 -28.18
C THR A 21 19.24 -22.92 -27.69
N GLU A 22 18.04 -23.05 -27.12
CA GLU A 22 17.42 -21.99 -26.31
C GLU A 22 18.15 -21.86 -24.97
N GLY A 23 18.38 -20.62 -24.56
CA GLY A 23 18.97 -20.26 -23.27
C GLY A 23 18.33 -19.00 -22.70
N PHE A 24 18.76 -18.58 -21.52
CA PHE A 24 18.24 -17.41 -20.82
C PHE A 24 19.43 -16.54 -20.36
N LEU A 25 19.36 -15.22 -20.55
CA LEU A 25 20.42 -14.27 -20.17
C LEU A 25 19.88 -13.13 -19.31
N PHE A 26 20.71 -12.64 -18.39
CA PHE A 26 20.33 -11.49 -17.59
C PHE A 26 20.03 -10.24 -18.44
N CYS A 27 18.86 -9.64 -18.29
CA CYS A 27 18.40 -8.49 -19.05
C CYS A 27 19.17 -7.24 -18.58
N LEU A 28 19.91 -6.62 -19.51
CA LEU A 28 20.72 -5.41 -19.24
C LEU A 28 19.87 -4.18 -18.93
N GLN A 29 18.65 -4.13 -19.47
CA GLN A 29 17.65 -3.10 -19.17
C GLN A 29 16.26 -3.77 -19.17
N PRO A 30 15.60 -3.93 -18.01
CA PRO A 30 14.29 -4.55 -17.96
C PRO A 30 13.27 -3.62 -18.63
N VAL A 31 12.64 -4.09 -19.71
CA VAL A 31 11.51 -3.38 -20.32
C VAL A 31 10.23 -4.07 -19.85
N PRO A 32 9.36 -3.38 -19.07
CA PRO A 32 8.22 -4.01 -18.39
C PRO A 32 7.27 -4.81 -19.29
N PHE A 33 7.16 -4.43 -20.56
CA PHE A 33 6.29 -5.09 -21.54
C PHE A 33 6.73 -6.51 -21.92
N LEU A 34 8.04 -6.82 -21.88
CA LEU A 34 8.55 -8.13 -22.30
C LEU A 34 8.46 -9.16 -21.17
N CYS A 35 8.40 -8.71 -19.93
CA CYS A 35 8.66 -9.55 -18.76
C CYS A 35 7.52 -9.60 -17.74
N CYS A 36 6.69 -8.54 -17.63
CA CYS A 36 5.73 -8.43 -16.53
C CYS A 36 4.27 -8.22 -16.97
N TYR A 37 4.02 -7.62 -18.15
CA TYR A 37 2.67 -7.31 -18.61
C TYR A 37 2.42 -7.84 -20.02
N ARG A 38 1.18 -8.25 -20.29
CA ARG A 38 0.74 -8.48 -21.68
C ARG A 38 0.75 -7.15 -22.43
N THR A 39 0.92 -7.20 -23.75
CA THR A 39 1.00 -6.01 -24.60
C THR A 39 -0.19 -5.07 -24.40
N GLU A 40 -1.40 -5.62 -24.26
CA GLU A 40 -2.62 -4.83 -24.05
C GLU A 40 -2.60 -4.11 -22.69
N THR A 41 -2.20 -4.81 -21.63
CA THR A 41 -2.06 -4.24 -20.28
C THR A 41 -0.97 -3.17 -20.23
N TYR A 42 0.15 -3.41 -20.91
CA TYR A 42 1.25 -2.45 -21.00
C TYR A 42 0.81 -1.17 -21.73
N GLN A 43 0.07 -1.29 -22.83
CA GLN A 43 -0.49 -0.13 -23.54
C GLN A 43 -1.47 0.63 -22.64
N GLN A 44 -2.35 -0.08 -21.93
CA GLN A 44 -3.29 0.52 -20.99
C GLN A 44 -2.58 1.30 -19.86
N LEU A 45 -1.44 0.79 -19.40
CA LEU A 45 -0.58 1.45 -18.41
C LEU A 45 0.12 2.69 -18.96
N GLN A 46 0.55 2.68 -20.23
CA GLN A 46 1.07 3.89 -20.88
C GLN A 46 0.02 5.00 -20.93
N ASP A 47 -1.24 4.63 -21.15
CA ASP A 47 -2.36 5.56 -21.20
C ASP A 47 -2.86 5.99 -19.80
N ALA A 48 -2.29 5.47 -18.71
CA ALA A 48 -2.78 5.70 -17.36
C ALA A 48 -2.68 7.16 -16.88
N GLN A 49 -1.85 7.98 -17.52
CA GLN A 49 -1.82 9.43 -17.26
C GLN A 49 -3.15 10.11 -17.65
N SER A 50 -3.95 9.48 -18.50
CA SER A 50 -5.31 9.94 -18.85
C SER A 50 -6.40 9.44 -17.91
N TRP A 51 -6.08 8.51 -16.99
CA TRP A 51 -7.06 7.99 -16.04
C TRP A 51 -7.46 9.05 -15.02
N SER A 52 -8.68 8.95 -14.50
CA SER A 52 -9.14 9.81 -13.41
C SER A 52 -8.34 9.56 -12.11
N GLY A 53 -8.24 10.59 -11.27
CA GLY A 53 -7.50 10.54 -10.00
C GLY A 53 -6.08 11.11 -10.05
N GLN A 54 -5.64 11.65 -11.20
CA GLN A 54 -4.35 12.37 -11.29
C GLN A 54 -4.32 13.65 -10.44
N ASP A 55 -5.47 14.30 -10.28
CA ASP A 55 -5.68 15.43 -9.38
C ASP A 55 -5.47 15.05 -7.91
N VAL A 56 -5.99 13.88 -7.51
CA VAL A 56 -5.77 13.30 -6.17
C VAL A 56 -4.29 13.01 -5.93
N ILE A 57 -3.61 12.38 -6.89
CA ILE A 57 -2.16 12.13 -6.82
C ILE A 57 -1.40 13.45 -6.60
N SER A 58 -1.75 14.48 -7.37
CA SER A 58 -1.13 15.80 -7.27
C SER A 58 -1.37 16.47 -5.92
N GLN A 59 -2.60 16.39 -5.39
CA GLN A 59 -2.95 16.93 -4.07
C GLN A 59 -2.20 16.22 -2.94
N VAL A 60 -2.12 14.89 -2.97
CA VAL A 60 -1.37 14.12 -1.96
C VAL A 60 0.11 14.51 -1.96
N ASN A 61 0.73 14.59 -3.13
CA ASN A 61 2.13 14.98 -3.25
C ASN A 61 2.37 16.43 -2.79
N ALA A 62 1.44 17.34 -3.09
CA ALA A 62 1.51 18.72 -2.62
C ALA A 62 1.38 18.82 -1.09
N LEU A 63 0.43 18.11 -0.48
CA LEU A 63 0.26 18.06 0.97
C LEU A 63 1.45 17.41 1.68
N ALA A 64 2.07 16.42 1.04
CA ALA A 64 3.26 15.76 1.54
C ALA A 64 4.54 16.58 1.36
N ASN A 65 4.50 17.64 0.53
CA ASN A 65 5.67 18.38 0.06
C ASN A 65 6.77 17.44 -0.50
N ALA A 66 6.35 16.34 -1.13
CA ALA A 66 7.22 15.28 -1.62
C ALA A 66 6.49 14.44 -2.68
N ILE A 67 7.23 13.76 -3.56
CA ILE A 67 6.66 12.80 -4.52
C ILE A 67 6.44 11.47 -3.81
N VAL A 68 5.23 11.26 -3.29
CA VAL A 68 4.82 10.05 -2.56
C VAL A 68 4.13 9.06 -3.50
N LEU A 69 3.15 9.56 -4.24
CA LEU A 69 2.41 8.84 -5.26
C LEU A 69 2.99 9.20 -6.63
N LEU A 70 3.43 8.21 -7.38
CA LEU A 70 3.93 8.44 -8.73
C LEU A 70 2.77 8.57 -9.72
N PRO A 71 2.75 9.62 -10.55
CA PRO A 71 1.75 9.78 -11.62
C PRO A 71 1.90 8.73 -12.72
N ASP A 72 3.15 8.34 -13.01
CA ASP A 72 3.48 7.29 -13.95
C ASP A 72 3.41 5.92 -13.25
N PRO A 73 2.48 5.03 -13.63
CA PRO A 73 2.35 3.72 -13.00
C PRO A 73 3.46 2.74 -13.38
N LEU A 74 4.24 3.03 -14.42
CA LEU A 74 5.40 2.23 -14.82
C LEU A 74 6.66 2.63 -14.05
N SER A 75 6.64 3.80 -13.40
CA SER A 75 7.72 4.24 -12.55
C SER A 75 7.63 3.56 -11.18
N GLU A 76 8.74 3.01 -10.72
CA GLU A 76 8.93 2.71 -9.31
C GLU A 76 9.71 3.88 -8.68
N ALA A 77 9.25 4.41 -7.53
CA ALA A 77 10.02 5.44 -6.85
C ALA A 77 11.20 4.74 -6.17
N HIS A 78 12.41 5.01 -6.63
CA HIS A 78 13.65 4.45 -6.10
C HIS A 78 14.04 5.27 -4.87
N GLY A 79 13.56 4.86 -3.70
CA GLY A 79 13.86 5.50 -2.43
C GLY A 79 13.40 4.62 -1.26
N GLU A 80 14.25 4.49 -0.26
CA GLU A 80 13.90 3.82 1.00
C GLU A 80 12.86 4.66 1.72
N LEU A 81 11.72 4.05 2.06
CA LEU A 81 10.64 4.71 2.80
C LEU A 81 10.90 4.53 4.29
N SER A 82 11.06 5.59 5.06
CA SER A 82 11.16 5.48 6.51
C SER A 82 9.79 5.26 7.17
N LEU A 83 9.78 4.75 8.41
CA LEU A 83 8.56 4.58 9.21
C LEU A 83 7.80 5.90 9.42
N ALA A 84 8.52 6.99 9.69
CA ALA A 84 7.92 8.30 9.93
C ALA A 84 7.25 8.86 8.67
N GLU A 85 7.89 8.70 7.51
CA GLU A 85 7.33 9.09 6.22
C GLU A 85 6.10 8.24 5.89
N ALA A 86 6.17 6.92 6.08
CA ALA A 86 5.05 6.01 5.86
C ALA A 86 3.82 6.42 6.68
N SER A 87 3.99 6.66 7.99
CA SER A 87 2.91 7.09 8.87
C SER A 87 2.35 8.46 8.50
N ASN A 88 3.22 9.43 8.18
CA ASN A 88 2.79 10.76 7.77
C ASN A 88 1.95 10.72 6.47
N PHE A 89 2.44 10.01 5.46
CA PHE A 89 1.80 9.94 4.15
C PHE A 89 0.50 9.14 4.17
N LEU A 90 0.43 8.04 4.93
CA LEU A 90 -0.85 7.34 5.14
C LEU A 90 -1.86 8.22 5.86
N GLY A 91 -1.42 9.03 6.84
CA GLY A 91 -2.29 10.00 7.49
C GLY A 91 -2.80 11.10 6.55
N ILE A 92 -2.08 11.44 5.48
CA ILE A 92 -2.57 12.35 4.42
C ILE A 92 -3.63 11.64 3.58
N LEU A 93 -3.39 10.39 3.18
CA LEU A 93 -4.33 9.58 2.39
C LEU A 93 -5.65 9.32 3.14
N GLU A 94 -5.60 9.04 4.44
CA GLU A 94 -6.77 8.84 5.28
C GLU A 94 -7.66 10.09 5.37
N ARG A 95 -7.04 11.27 5.38
CA ARG A 95 -7.75 12.56 5.49
C ARG A 95 -8.29 13.08 4.17
N LEU A 96 -7.80 12.57 3.04
CA LEU A 96 -8.19 13.04 1.71
C LEU A 96 -9.70 12.85 1.42
N PRO A 97 -10.31 11.68 1.71
CA PRO A 97 -11.75 11.48 1.55
C PRO A 97 -12.57 12.34 2.52
N ALA A 98 -12.10 12.53 3.75
CA ALA A 98 -12.79 13.31 4.78
C ALA A 98 -12.76 14.83 4.51
N GLY A 99 -11.68 15.34 3.89
CA GLY A 99 -11.55 16.76 3.50
C GLY A 99 -12.27 17.12 2.21
N LEU A 100 -12.50 16.14 1.34
CA LEU A 100 -13.18 16.30 0.04
C LEU A 100 -14.65 15.85 0.04
N ALA A 101 -15.16 15.42 1.21
CA ALA A 101 -16.52 14.89 1.43
C ALA A 101 -17.67 15.86 1.08
N LYS A 102 -17.36 17.08 0.65
CA LYS A 102 -18.38 18.01 0.15
C LYS A 102 -18.67 17.85 -1.33
N GLU A 103 -17.78 17.25 -2.16
CA GLU A 103 -18.00 17.30 -3.62
C GLU A 103 -17.11 16.40 -4.52
N THR A 104 -16.60 15.23 -4.10
CA THR A 104 -15.73 14.44 -4.99
C THR A 104 -16.20 13.01 -5.29
N ALA A 105 -15.99 12.64 -6.54
CA ALA A 105 -16.16 11.31 -7.08
C ALA A 105 -15.21 10.31 -6.37
N PRO A 106 -15.54 9.01 -6.35
CA PRO A 106 -14.68 7.97 -5.77
C PRO A 106 -13.25 8.00 -6.37
N LEU A 107 -12.25 7.53 -5.62
CA LEU A 107 -10.85 7.43 -6.08
C LEU A 107 -10.79 6.81 -7.48
N GLY A 108 -10.23 7.55 -8.43
CA GLY A 108 -10.06 7.07 -9.81
C GLY A 108 -8.97 5.99 -9.93
N PRO A 109 -8.91 5.27 -11.06
CA PRO A 109 -7.96 4.18 -11.30
C PRO A 109 -6.50 4.58 -11.07
N ALA A 110 -6.09 5.79 -11.45
CA ALA A 110 -4.71 6.26 -11.25
C ALA A 110 -4.36 6.37 -9.75
N ALA A 111 -5.21 7.06 -8.99
CA ALA A 111 -5.01 7.25 -7.56
C ALA A 111 -5.01 5.92 -6.80
N LEU A 112 -5.92 5.01 -7.16
CA LEU A 112 -5.98 3.67 -6.60
C LEU A 112 -4.69 2.89 -6.87
N LEU A 113 -4.23 2.88 -8.12
CA LEU A 113 -2.99 2.18 -8.51
C LEU A 113 -1.77 2.73 -7.76
N ALA A 114 -1.61 4.05 -7.73
CA ALA A 114 -0.51 4.70 -7.02
C ALA A 114 -0.56 4.41 -5.51
N GLY A 115 -1.75 4.46 -4.91
CA GLY A 115 -1.97 4.09 -3.50
C GLY A 115 -1.60 2.62 -3.21
N MET A 116 -1.92 1.71 -4.13
CA MET A 116 -1.54 0.30 -4.02
C MET A 116 -0.02 0.08 -4.11
N HIS A 117 0.66 0.77 -5.02
CA HIS A 117 2.14 0.75 -5.08
C HIS A 117 2.75 1.29 -3.79
N PHE A 118 2.18 2.35 -3.22
CA PHE A 118 2.63 2.89 -1.95
C PHE A 118 2.40 1.91 -0.78
N LEU A 119 1.22 1.29 -0.67
CA LEU A 119 0.92 0.28 0.36
C LEU A 119 1.83 -0.95 0.26
N LYS A 120 2.22 -1.34 -0.96
CA LYS A 120 3.22 -2.40 -1.18
C LYS A 120 4.57 -2.02 -0.56
N LYS A 121 5.00 -0.75 -0.66
CA LYS A 121 6.23 -0.26 -0.03
C LYS A 121 6.13 -0.26 1.49
N VAL A 122 4.99 0.21 2.04
CA VAL A 122 4.73 0.14 3.49
C VAL A 122 4.79 -1.31 3.99
N ALA A 123 4.19 -2.25 3.25
CA ALA A 123 4.23 -3.68 3.58
C ALA A 123 5.64 -4.29 3.54
N ALA A 124 6.60 -3.65 2.85
CA ALA A 124 7.99 -4.06 2.85
C ALA A 124 8.73 -3.65 4.13
N LEU A 125 8.28 -2.60 4.83
CA LEU A 125 8.84 -2.16 6.12
C LEU A 125 8.66 -3.23 7.21
N GLY A 126 7.53 -3.94 7.19
CA GLY A 126 7.23 -5.03 8.10
C GLY A 126 8.05 -6.31 7.87
N MET A 127 8.97 -6.33 6.90
CA MET A 127 9.89 -7.46 6.70
C MET A 127 11.21 -7.33 7.46
N TRP A 128 11.47 -6.20 8.13
CA TRP A 128 12.66 -6.01 8.97
C TRP A 128 12.34 -6.34 10.44
N GLU A 129 13.26 -7.08 11.08
CA GLU A 129 13.13 -7.70 12.41
C GLU A 129 12.91 -6.71 13.58
N PRO A 130 12.36 -7.21 14.71
CA PRO A 130 11.51 -6.46 15.63
C PRO A 130 12.32 -5.75 16.72
N GLU A 131 12.63 -4.48 16.50
CA GLU A 131 12.78 -3.55 17.64
C GLU A 131 11.43 -3.49 18.39
N PRO A 132 11.41 -3.20 19.71
CA PRO A 132 10.16 -3.08 20.44
C PRO A 132 9.25 -2.10 19.72
N MET A 133 8.15 -2.63 19.20
CA MET A 133 7.19 -1.92 18.38
C MET A 133 6.45 -0.91 19.27
N THR A 134 7.01 0.30 19.32
CA THR A 134 6.50 1.44 20.09
C THR A 134 5.55 2.28 19.23
N GLY A 135 4.97 3.33 19.82
CA GLY A 135 3.89 4.16 19.25
C GLY A 135 3.93 4.48 17.74
N PRO A 136 5.09 4.78 17.11
CA PRO A 136 5.14 5.02 15.66
C PRO A 136 4.62 3.88 14.79
N TRP A 137 4.77 2.63 15.24
CA TRP A 137 4.23 1.44 14.56
C TRP A 137 2.72 1.26 14.78
N GLU A 138 2.21 1.67 15.94
CA GLU A 138 0.78 1.65 16.25
C GLU A 138 0.01 2.61 15.33
N GLN A 139 0.53 3.83 15.18
CA GLN A 139 -0.02 4.82 14.27
C GLN A 139 0.02 4.34 12.81
N LEU A 140 1.11 3.66 12.41
CA LEU A 140 1.20 3.05 11.08
C LEU A 140 0.13 1.99 10.87
N GLY A 141 -0.02 1.06 11.83
CA GLY A 141 -0.99 -0.04 11.76
C GLY A 141 -2.42 0.48 11.62
N GLN A 142 -2.81 1.46 12.44
CA GLN A 142 -4.12 2.10 12.35
C GLN A 142 -4.35 2.76 10.99
N ALA A 143 -3.37 3.53 10.49
CA ALA A 143 -3.49 4.23 9.22
C ALA A 143 -3.59 3.25 8.03
N VAL A 144 -2.85 2.13 8.06
CA VAL A 144 -2.96 1.07 7.05
C VAL A 144 -4.36 0.46 7.04
N VAL A 145 -4.94 0.16 8.20
CA VAL A 145 -6.30 -0.40 8.30
C VAL A 145 -7.35 0.59 7.80
N SER A 146 -7.24 1.88 8.19
CA SER A 146 -8.13 2.94 7.70
C SER A 146 -8.08 3.07 6.18
N VAL A 147 -6.89 3.18 5.59
CA VAL A 147 -6.73 3.30 4.13
C VAL A 147 -7.17 2.03 3.40
N ALA A 148 -6.87 0.84 3.94
CA ALA A 148 -7.32 -0.41 3.34
C ALA A 148 -8.86 -0.52 3.34
N SER A 149 -9.52 -0.04 4.39
CA SER A 149 -10.98 -0.06 4.49
C SER A 149 -11.63 0.84 3.45
N LEU A 150 -11.10 2.06 3.29
CA LEU A 150 -11.52 3.01 2.25
C LEU A 150 -11.37 2.40 0.85
N VAL A 151 -10.23 1.79 0.58
CA VAL A 151 -9.88 1.25 -0.74
C VAL A 151 -10.73 0.01 -1.09
N LEU A 152 -11.32 -0.67 -0.10
CA LEU A 152 -12.21 -1.82 -0.29
C LEU A 152 -13.68 -1.44 -0.46
N GLU A 153 -14.04 -0.16 -0.41
CA GLU A 153 -15.43 0.27 -0.58
C GLU A 153 -15.97 -0.08 -1.98
N GLU A 154 -17.25 -0.46 -2.04
CA GLU A 154 -17.92 -0.91 -3.26
C GLU A 154 -17.90 0.14 -4.38
N GLN A 155 -17.91 1.43 -4.02
CA GLN A 155 -17.81 2.54 -4.96
C GLN A 155 -16.51 2.55 -5.78
N LEU A 156 -15.48 1.80 -5.34
CA LEU A 156 -14.21 1.63 -6.05
C LEU A 156 -14.16 0.39 -6.92
N ALA A 157 -15.23 -0.41 -7.01
CA ALA A 157 -15.24 -1.63 -7.82
C ALA A 157 -14.87 -1.36 -9.30
N GLY A 158 -15.38 -0.26 -9.88
CA GLY A 158 -15.04 0.15 -11.23
C GLY A 158 -13.56 0.51 -11.40
N ALA A 159 -12.99 1.23 -10.43
CA ALA A 159 -11.56 1.56 -10.44
C ALA A 159 -10.69 0.30 -10.29
N TRP A 160 -11.11 -0.64 -9.43
CA TRP A 160 -10.46 -1.92 -9.24
C TRP A 160 -10.45 -2.79 -10.49
N LEU A 161 -11.55 -2.81 -11.25
CA LEU A 161 -11.61 -3.53 -12.53
C LEU A 161 -10.60 -2.96 -13.55
N SER A 162 -10.42 -1.64 -13.57
CA SER A 162 -9.46 -1.00 -14.49
C SER A 162 -8.00 -1.35 -14.19
N VAL A 163 -7.66 -1.68 -12.94
CA VAL A 163 -6.28 -1.91 -12.48
C VAL A 163 -6.01 -3.36 -12.09
N SER A 164 -7.01 -4.25 -12.15
CA SER A 164 -6.92 -5.62 -11.61
C SER A 164 -5.83 -6.47 -12.25
N GLU A 165 -5.63 -6.32 -13.57
CA GLU A 165 -4.57 -7.03 -14.32
C GLU A 165 -3.16 -6.58 -13.92
N VAL A 166 -3.03 -5.39 -13.32
CA VAL A 166 -1.75 -4.79 -12.91
C VAL A 166 -1.44 -5.13 -11.46
N VAL A 167 -2.41 -4.92 -10.57
CA VAL A 167 -2.24 -5.08 -9.11
C VAL A 167 -2.94 -6.30 -8.54
N GLY A 168 -3.39 -7.27 -9.36
CA GLY A 168 -4.02 -8.51 -8.89
C GLY A 168 -5.33 -8.29 -8.12
N GLY A 169 -5.96 -7.13 -8.30
CA GLY A 169 -7.22 -6.73 -7.67
C GLY A 169 -7.17 -6.57 -6.13
N PRO A 170 -8.35 -6.47 -5.48
CA PRO A 170 -8.46 -6.27 -4.02
C PRO A 170 -7.74 -7.34 -3.17
N ARG A 171 -7.56 -8.56 -3.71
CA ARG A 171 -6.85 -9.64 -3.01
C ARG A 171 -5.39 -9.31 -2.75
N ALA A 172 -4.77 -8.48 -3.59
CA ALA A 172 -3.41 -8.03 -3.37
C ALA A 172 -3.27 -7.09 -2.18
N LEU A 173 -4.28 -6.25 -1.93
CA LEU A 173 -4.33 -5.40 -0.73
C LEU A 173 -4.35 -6.24 0.53
N VAL A 174 -5.22 -7.26 0.59
CA VAL A 174 -5.32 -8.18 1.73
C VAL A 174 -3.96 -8.79 2.05
N ALA A 175 -3.18 -9.15 1.04
CA ALA A 175 -1.86 -9.69 1.27
C ALA A 175 -0.80 -8.69 1.71
N SER A 176 -0.87 -7.45 1.23
CA SER A 176 -0.01 -6.37 1.74
C SER A 176 -0.29 -6.13 3.21
N VAL A 177 -1.58 -6.07 3.60
CA VAL A 177 -2.01 -5.97 5.01
C VAL A 177 -1.59 -7.19 5.82
N GLN A 178 -1.72 -8.40 5.27
CA GLN A 178 -1.33 -9.63 5.95
C GLN A 178 0.17 -9.68 6.29
N ARG A 179 1.05 -9.05 5.50
CA ARG A 179 2.47 -8.94 5.88
C ARG A 179 2.71 -8.03 7.07
N LEU A 180 1.78 -7.12 7.32
CA LEU A 180 1.78 -6.25 8.49
C LEU A 180 1.00 -6.89 9.66
N ALA A 181 0.48 -8.12 9.52
CA ALA A 181 -0.28 -8.80 10.56
C ALA A 181 0.48 -8.96 11.89
N PRO A 182 1.80 -9.21 11.93
CA PRO A 182 2.54 -9.19 13.20
C PRO A 182 2.44 -7.84 13.92
N LEU A 183 2.49 -6.73 13.17
CA LEU A 183 2.31 -5.37 13.70
C LEU A 183 0.91 -5.13 14.25
N LEU A 184 -0.10 -5.59 13.51
CA LEU A 184 -1.50 -5.45 13.91
C LEU A 184 -1.82 -6.34 15.12
N SER A 185 -1.22 -7.52 15.21
CA SER A 185 -1.47 -8.45 16.31
C SER A 185 -1.00 -7.90 17.65
N THR A 186 0.17 -7.25 17.73
CA THR A 186 0.66 -6.66 18.99
C THR A 186 -0.23 -5.52 19.47
N MET A 187 -0.80 -4.73 18.55
CA MET A 187 -1.77 -3.67 18.90
C MET A 187 -3.03 -4.27 19.52
N LEU A 188 -3.52 -5.38 18.95
CA LEU A 188 -4.73 -6.06 19.43
C LEU A 188 -4.51 -6.82 20.75
N THR A 189 -3.29 -7.29 21.02
CA THR A 189 -2.95 -8.03 22.25
C THR A 189 -2.40 -7.15 23.37
N SER A 190 -2.05 -5.90 23.09
CA SER A 190 -1.69 -4.93 24.13
C SER A 190 -2.96 -4.49 24.86
N GLU A 191 -3.47 -5.34 25.74
CA GLU A 191 -4.53 -4.97 26.67
C GLU A 191 -4.17 -3.66 27.38
N ARG A 192 -5.06 -2.67 27.30
CA ARG A 192 -5.08 -1.59 28.31
C ARG A 192 -5.24 -2.29 29.65
N PRO A 193 -4.37 -2.06 30.64
CA PRO A 193 -4.77 -2.38 32.00
C PRO A 193 -6.01 -1.54 32.28
N GLU A 194 -7.15 -2.20 32.46
CA GLU A 194 -8.30 -1.60 33.10
C GLU A 194 -7.75 -0.87 34.34
N ARG A 195 -7.86 0.46 34.35
CA ARG A 195 -7.74 1.19 35.60
C ARG A 195 -8.90 0.69 36.45
N THR A 196 -8.67 -0.35 37.22
CA THR A 196 -9.41 -0.59 38.45
C THR A 196 -9.10 0.58 39.36
N SER A 197 -9.79 1.70 39.17
CA SER A 197 -9.94 2.71 40.22
C SER A 197 -10.75 2.03 41.31
N SER A 198 -10.03 1.55 42.32
CA SER A 198 -10.58 1.11 43.59
C SER A 198 -11.53 2.18 44.13
N THR A 199 -12.83 1.93 44.02
CA THR A 199 -13.84 2.63 44.81
C THR A 199 -13.54 2.36 46.28
N THR A 200 -12.90 3.32 46.94
CA THR A 200 -12.83 3.34 48.40
C THR A 200 -14.22 3.72 48.91
N MET A 201 -14.93 2.75 49.48
CA MET A 201 -16.16 2.99 50.25
C MET A 201 -15.83 3.76 51.54
N PRO A 202 -16.63 4.75 51.95
CA PRO A 202 -16.45 5.41 53.24
C PRO A 202 -16.91 4.51 54.38
N ALA A 203 -16.18 4.58 55.50
CA ALA A 203 -16.49 3.87 56.73
C ALA A 203 -17.80 4.37 57.35
N SER A 204 -18.79 3.49 57.47
CA SER A 204 -19.90 3.67 58.40
C SER A 204 -19.45 3.28 59.80
N LEU A 205 -19.49 4.25 60.72
CA LEU A 205 -19.40 4.06 62.17
C LEU A 205 -20.80 3.79 62.72
N GLU A 206 -21.02 2.54 63.15
CA GLU A 206 -22.02 2.07 64.13
C GLU A 206 -21.16 1.24 65.11
N SER A 207 -21.16 1.38 66.43
CA SER A 207 -22.21 1.48 67.48
C SER A 207 -21.45 1.58 68.84
N PRO A 208 -22.06 1.65 70.04
CA PRO A 208 -23.48 1.45 70.42
C PRO A 208 -24.18 2.61 71.13
#